data_AF-A0A836WKR0-F1
#
_entry.id   AF-A0A836WKR0-F1
#
_cell.length_a   1.000
_cell.length_b   1.000
_cell.length_c   1.000
_cell.angle_alpha   90.00
_cell.angle_beta   90.00
_cell.angle_gamma   90.00
#
_symmetry.space_group_name_H-M   'P 1'
#
loop_
_entity.id
_entity.type
_entity.pdbx_description
1 polymer ?
#
loop_
_entity_poly.entity_id
_entity_poly.type
_entity_poly.pdbx_seq_one_letter_code
_entity_poly.pdbx_strand_id
1 'polypeptide(L)'
;MVAIPFFGLIYQKVETLNRAIDMVGSLFDEQPVLSNESPFDITDYYEPEFGRDLKRRWCGFGESIPADQILNLKLKSINFEQELAENGKRTVNIDPGIIQLNRVVLATHKDAAHRI
;
A
#
# COMPACT_ATOMS: atom_id res chain seq x y z
N MET A 1 2.99 -8.66 17.40
CA MET A 1 1.88 -9.21 16.59
C MET A 1 2.33 -9.20 15.14
N VAL A 2 2.06 -10.27 14.39
CA VAL A 2 2.36 -10.34 12.95
C VAL A 2 1.22 -9.75 12.12
N ALA A 3 1.53 -9.21 10.96
CA ALA A 3 0.59 -8.60 10.04
C ALA A 3 0.99 -8.84 8.60
N ILE A 4 0.01 -8.83 7.69
CA ILE A 4 0.23 -8.93 6.25
C ILE A 4 0.35 -7.52 5.69
N PRO A 5 1.48 -7.13 5.07
CA PRO A 5 1.63 -5.81 4.48
C PRO A 5 0.96 -5.72 3.12
N PHE A 6 0.47 -4.52 2.81
CA PHE A 6 0.03 -4.13 1.49
C PHE A 6 0.33 -2.64 1.26
N PHE A 7 0.25 -2.19 0.03
CA PHE A 7 0.56 -0.82 -0.37
C PHE A 7 -0.54 -0.30 -1.29
N GLY A 8 -1.05 0.87 -0.98
CA GLY A 8 -1.87 1.67 -1.89
C GLY A 8 -0.95 2.48 -2.79
N LEU A 9 -1.09 2.29 -4.10
CA LEU A 9 -0.34 3.03 -5.11
C LEU A 9 -1.31 3.93 -5.86
N ILE A 10 -1.10 5.25 -5.81
CA ILE A 10 -1.85 6.23 -6.61
C ILE A 10 -0.90 6.85 -7.64
N TYR A 11 -1.28 6.82 -8.90
CA TYR A 11 -0.40 7.21 -10.01
C TYR A 11 -1.21 7.75 -11.19
N GLN A 12 -0.53 8.47 -12.08
CA GLN A 12 -1.06 8.84 -13.39
C GLN A 12 -0.45 7.96 -14.50
N LYS A 13 0.87 7.82 -14.50
CA LYS A 13 1.65 7.15 -15.55
C LYS A 13 1.99 5.72 -15.15
N VAL A 14 1.85 4.78 -16.09
CA VAL A 14 2.11 3.35 -15.83
C VAL A 14 3.61 3.09 -15.61
N GLU A 15 4.47 3.90 -16.21
CA GLU A 15 5.92 3.81 -16.06
C GLU A 15 6.32 4.08 -14.60
N THR A 16 5.73 5.10 -13.98
CA THR A 16 5.96 5.41 -12.57
C THR A 16 5.39 4.31 -11.67
N LEU A 17 4.21 3.79 -11.98
CA LEU A 17 3.63 2.65 -11.25
C LEU A 17 4.58 1.45 -11.25
N ASN A 18 5.09 1.05 -12.41
CA ASN A 18 5.94 -0.13 -12.53
C ASN A 18 7.22 0.04 -11.70
N ARG A 19 7.86 1.22 -11.76
CA ARG A 19 9.02 1.53 -10.91
C ARG A 19 8.67 1.49 -9.42
N ALA A 20 7.51 2.01 -9.02
CA ALA A 20 7.06 1.94 -7.64
C ALA A 20 6.83 0.48 -7.18
N ILE A 21 6.25 -0.36 -8.04
CA ILE A 21 6.08 -1.80 -7.76
C ILE A 21 7.43 -2.48 -7.60
N ASP A 22 8.41 -2.21 -8.46
CA ASP A 22 9.76 -2.78 -8.36
C ASP A 22 10.46 -2.37 -7.06
N MET A 23 10.38 -1.07 -6.70
CA MET A 23 10.98 -0.56 -5.46
C MET A 23 10.31 -1.16 -4.21
N VAL A 24 8.99 -1.22 -4.19
CA VAL A 24 8.24 -1.86 -3.09
C VAL A 24 8.53 -3.37 -3.04
N GLY A 25 8.58 -4.04 -4.19
CA GLY A 25 8.91 -5.45 -4.31
C GLY A 25 10.31 -5.78 -3.79
N SER A 26 11.29 -4.87 -3.97
CA SER A 26 12.65 -5.05 -3.45
C SER A 26 12.74 -5.12 -1.92
N LEU A 27 11.66 -4.79 -1.21
CA LEU A 27 11.60 -4.87 0.25
C LEU A 27 11.29 -6.27 0.78
N PHE A 28 10.89 -7.20 -0.09
CA PHE A 28 10.40 -8.53 0.25
C PHE A 28 11.06 -9.58 -0.66
N ASP A 29 11.13 -10.82 -0.19
CA ASP A 29 11.73 -11.92 -0.98
C ASP A 29 10.76 -12.50 -2.02
N GLU A 30 9.46 -12.18 -1.91
CA GLU A 30 8.41 -12.67 -2.79
C GLU A 30 7.93 -11.62 -3.80
N GLN A 31 7.31 -12.10 -4.87
CA GLN A 31 6.69 -11.23 -5.86
C GLN A 31 5.36 -10.68 -5.33
N PRO A 32 5.06 -9.38 -5.58
CA PRO A 32 3.81 -8.79 -5.14
C PRO A 32 2.60 -9.34 -5.88
N VAL A 33 1.51 -9.53 -5.15
CA VAL A 33 0.17 -9.74 -5.73
C VAL A 33 -0.48 -8.39 -5.98
N LEU A 34 -0.89 -8.15 -7.22
CA LEU A 34 -1.48 -6.86 -7.62
C LEU A 34 -2.99 -6.98 -7.80
N SER A 35 -3.74 -5.99 -7.32
CA SER A 35 -5.15 -5.86 -7.68
C SER A 35 -5.32 -5.45 -9.14
N ASN A 36 -6.57 -5.49 -9.62
CA ASN A 36 -6.96 -4.72 -10.80
C ASN A 36 -6.72 -3.22 -10.56
N GLU A 37 -6.43 -2.50 -11.64
CA GLU A 37 -6.39 -1.04 -11.65
C GLU A 37 -7.82 -0.49 -11.46
N SER A 38 -7.96 0.61 -10.73
CA SER A 38 -9.22 1.32 -10.52
C SER A 38 -9.01 2.83 -10.67
N PRO A 39 -9.99 3.59 -11.17
CA PRO A 39 -9.94 5.05 -11.11
C PRO A 39 -9.78 5.54 -9.67
N PHE A 40 -9.10 6.66 -9.49
CA PHE A 40 -8.97 7.38 -8.22
C PHE A 40 -9.54 8.79 -8.40
N ASP A 41 -10.83 8.92 -8.13
CA ASP A 41 -11.66 10.12 -8.36
C ASP A 41 -12.25 10.68 -7.06
N ILE A 42 -11.64 10.35 -5.92
CA ILE A 42 -12.16 10.70 -4.59
C ILE A 42 -11.68 12.07 -4.09
N THR A 43 -10.66 12.67 -4.72
CA THR A 43 -10.09 13.98 -4.34
C THR A 43 -9.17 14.54 -5.43
N ASP A 44 -9.13 15.86 -5.55
CA ASP A 44 -8.23 16.59 -6.44
C ASP A 44 -6.88 16.95 -5.76
N TYR A 45 -6.67 16.51 -4.52
CA TYR A 45 -5.50 16.86 -3.68
C TYR A 45 -4.15 16.65 -4.39
N TYR A 46 -4.04 15.59 -5.19
CA TYR A 46 -2.81 15.22 -5.89
C TYR A 46 -2.66 15.90 -7.26
N GLU A 47 -3.69 16.55 -7.79
CA GLU A 47 -3.65 17.14 -9.14
C GLU A 47 -2.49 18.14 -9.35
N PRO A 48 -2.14 19.02 -8.38
CA PRO A 48 -1.02 19.94 -8.56
C PRO A 48 0.35 19.26 -8.71
N GLU A 49 0.46 18.01 -8.25
CA GLU A 49 1.66 17.19 -8.30
C GLU A 49 1.62 16.21 -9.50
N PHE A 50 0.58 15.36 -9.54
CA PHE A 50 0.49 14.18 -10.41
C PHE A 50 -0.27 14.47 -11.72
N GLY A 51 -1.05 15.56 -11.75
CA GLY A 51 -2.06 15.80 -12.77
C GLY A 51 -3.40 15.09 -12.49
N ARG A 52 -4.28 15.09 -13.49
CA ARG A 52 -5.64 14.53 -13.41
C ARG A 52 -5.67 13.05 -13.84
N ASP A 53 -6.85 12.45 -13.76
CA ASP A 53 -7.15 11.09 -14.22
C ASP A 53 -6.32 10.03 -13.50
N LEU A 54 -6.19 10.21 -12.19
CA LEU A 54 -5.41 9.33 -11.33
C LEU A 54 -6.07 7.96 -11.22
N LYS A 55 -5.19 6.99 -10.97
CA LYS A 55 -5.55 5.59 -10.84
C LYS A 55 -4.96 5.05 -9.56
N ARG A 56 -5.60 4.02 -9.03
CA ARG A 56 -5.15 3.29 -7.85
C ARG A 56 -4.98 1.82 -8.15
N ARG A 57 -3.90 1.27 -7.61
CA ARG A 57 -3.64 -0.17 -7.58
C ARG A 57 -3.15 -0.58 -6.20
N TRP A 58 -3.59 -1.74 -5.74
CA TRP A 58 -3.09 -2.35 -4.50
C TRP A 58 -1.99 -3.35 -4.82
N CYS A 59 -0.95 -3.34 -4.00
CA CYS A 59 0.20 -4.23 -4.06
C CYS A 59 0.33 -4.94 -2.71
N GLY A 60 0.17 -6.25 -2.67
CA GLY A 60 0.16 -7.05 -1.44
C GLY A 60 1.21 -8.14 -1.45
N PHE A 61 1.55 -8.61 -0.26
CA PHE A 61 2.57 -9.62 0.01
C PHE A 61 1.95 -10.73 0.88
N GLY A 62 2.34 -11.99 0.69
CA GLY A 62 2.00 -13.12 1.54
C GLY A 62 2.88 -13.27 2.79
N GLU A 63 4.09 -12.69 2.78
CA GLU A 63 5.02 -12.69 3.90
C GLU A 63 4.49 -11.84 5.06
N SER A 64 4.42 -12.45 6.24
CA SER A 64 3.99 -11.74 7.44
C SER A 64 5.15 -10.97 8.08
N ILE A 65 4.93 -9.71 8.41
CA ILE A 65 5.90 -8.85 9.09
C ILE A 65 5.48 -8.56 10.54
N PRO A 66 6.42 -8.22 11.44
CA PRO A 66 6.08 -7.58 12.71
C PRO A 66 5.30 -6.28 12.47
N ALA A 67 4.17 -6.10 13.14
CA ALA A 67 3.26 -5.00 12.85
C ALA A 67 3.84 -3.59 13.07
N ASP A 68 4.80 -3.46 14.00
CA ASP A 68 5.55 -2.25 14.24
C ASP A 68 6.48 -1.85 13.08
N GLN A 69 6.78 -2.77 12.16
CA GLN A 69 7.51 -2.46 10.93
C GLN A 69 6.73 -1.55 9.97
N ILE A 70 5.42 -1.32 10.18
CA ILE A 70 4.65 -0.37 9.35
C ILE A 70 5.27 1.03 9.34
N LEU A 71 5.87 1.46 10.45
CA LEU A 71 6.55 2.75 10.52
C LEU A 71 7.80 2.77 9.61
N ASN A 72 8.59 1.70 9.64
CA ASN A 72 9.75 1.55 8.77
C ASN A 72 9.33 1.49 7.29
N LEU A 73 8.25 0.78 6.97
CA LEU A 73 7.70 0.78 5.62
C LEU A 73 7.25 2.18 5.19
N LYS A 74 6.67 2.98 6.09
CA LYS A 74 6.26 4.35 5.76
C LYS A 74 7.45 5.26 5.50
N LEU A 75 8.53 5.14 6.28
CA LEU A 75 9.76 5.89 6.03
C LEU A 75 10.39 5.51 4.69
N LYS A 76 10.43 4.21 4.36
CA LYS A 76 10.90 3.74 3.06
C LYS A 76 10.02 4.24 1.92
N SER A 77 8.70 4.22 2.07
CA SER A 77 7.79 4.68 1.03
C SER A 77 7.93 6.18 0.74
N ILE A 78 8.16 7.01 1.77
CA ILE A 78 8.48 8.44 1.60
C ILE A 78 9.76 8.62 0.77
N ASN A 79 10.81 7.86 1.05
CA ASN A 79 12.05 7.93 0.28
C ASN A 79 11.82 7.51 -1.17
N PHE A 80 11.03 6.45 -1.40
CA PHE A 80 10.70 5.99 -2.75
C PHE A 80 9.88 7.03 -3.53
N GLU A 81 8.90 7.68 -2.90
CA GLU A 81 8.16 8.79 -3.50
C GLU A 81 9.10 9.95 -3.90
N GLN A 82 10.12 10.24 -3.10
CA GLN A 82 11.12 11.27 -3.39
C GLN A 82 12.04 10.87 -4.55
N GLU A 83 12.51 9.62 -4.59
CA GLU A 83 13.35 9.10 -5.68
C GLU A 83 12.61 9.05 -7.02
N LEU A 84 11.29 8.88 -6.99
CA LEU A 84 10.44 8.87 -8.18
C LEU A 84 9.92 10.27 -8.55
N ALA A 85 10.17 11.29 -7.73
CA ALA A 85 9.73 12.64 -7.99
C ALA A 85 10.39 13.23 -9.25
N GLU A 86 9.61 13.97 -10.03
CA GLU A 86 10.08 14.70 -11.21
C GLU A 86 9.91 16.19 -10.97
N ASN A 87 10.96 16.99 -11.19
CA ASN A 87 10.94 18.45 -10.99
C ASN A 87 10.46 18.86 -9.57
N GLY A 88 10.82 18.07 -8.56
CA GLY A 88 10.42 18.31 -7.17
C GLY A 88 8.95 18.02 -6.85
N LYS A 89 8.20 17.45 -7.79
CA LYS A 89 6.82 16.99 -7.59
C LYS A 89 6.78 15.47 -7.55
N ARG A 90 6.06 14.92 -6.57
CA ARG A 90 5.78 13.49 -6.54
C ARG A 90 5.05 13.09 -7.83
N THR A 91 5.28 11.86 -8.28
CA THR A 91 4.65 11.29 -9.48
C THR A 91 3.80 10.04 -9.15
N VAL A 92 3.92 9.57 -7.92
CA VAL A 92 3.20 8.45 -7.32
C VAL A 92 3.08 8.72 -5.82
N ASN A 93 1.99 8.24 -5.23
CA ASN A 93 1.89 8.07 -3.79
C ASN A 93 1.94 6.57 -3.44
N ILE A 94 2.71 6.23 -2.42
CA ILE A 94 2.99 4.89 -1.93
C ILE A 94 2.68 4.86 -0.43
N ASP A 95 1.52 4.31 -0.08
CA ASP A 95 1.07 4.22 1.30
C ASP A 95 1.04 2.77 1.80
N PRO A 96 1.92 2.39 2.75
CA PRO A 96 1.87 1.08 3.37
C PRO A 96 0.67 0.97 4.32
N GLY A 97 0.02 -0.17 4.26
CA GLY A 97 -0.97 -0.64 5.21
C GLY A 97 -0.60 -2.04 5.71
N ILE A 98 -1.19 -2.43 6.84
CA ILE A 98 -1.06 -3.79 7.36
C ILE A 98 -2.43 -4.35 7.71
N ILE A 99 -2.60 -5.66 7.50
CA ILE A 99 -3.77 -6.41 7.91
C ILE A 99 -3.35 -7.33 9.06
N GLN A 100 -3.92 -7.13 10.23
CA GLN A 100 -3.73 -7.99 11.38
C GLN A 100 -4.93 -8.94 11.53
N LEU A 101 -4.67 -10.23 11.72
CA LEU A 101 -5.70 -11.24 11.97
C LEU A 101 -6.25 -11.20 13.41
N ASN A 102 -5.89 -10.20 14.22
CA ASN A 102 -6.08 -10.23 15.67
C ASN A 102 -7.51 -9.96 16.16
N ARG A 103 -8.54 -9.99 15.30
CA ARG A 103 -9.94 -10.07 15.72
C ARG A 103 -10.83 -10.78 14.70
N VAL A 104 -11.27 -11.98 15.08
CA VAL A 104 -12.47 -12.63 14.54
C VAL A 104 -13.49 -12.64 15.69
N VAL A 105 -14.57 -11.87 15.55
CA VAL A 105 -15.68 -11.83 16.53
C VAL A 105 -16.87 -12.52 15.88
N LEU A 106 -17.13 -13.79 16.24
CA LEU A 106 -18.22 -14.59 15.66
C LEU A 106 -19.48 -14.48 16.48
N ALA A 107 -20.45 -13.62 16.14
CA ALA A 107 -21.77 -13.58 16.77
C ALA A 107 -22.57 -14.89 16.62
N THR A 108 -22.45 -15.78 17.60
CA THR A 108 -23.18 -17.04 17.74
C THR A 108 -23.76 -17.21 19.16
N HIS A 109 -24.84 -17.99 19.28
CA HIS A 109 -25.44 -18.45 20.55
C HIS A 109 -24.81 -19.77 21.05
N LYS A 110 -23.69 -20.21 20.45
CA LYS A 110 -22.95 -21.41 20.85
C LYS A 110 -21.58 -21.00 21.38
N ASP A 111 -21.21 -21.51 22.55
CA ASP A 111 -20.04 -21.09 23.32
C ASP A 111 -18.72 -21.29 22.57
N ALA A 112 -17.91 -20.23 22.43
CA ALA A 112 -16.50 -20.29 22.05
C ALA A 112 -15.72 -18.98 22.39
N ALA A 113 -14.45 -19.15 22.79
CA ALA A 113 -13.66 -18.31 23.69
C ALA A 113 -13.03 -17.00 23.15
N HIS A 114 -13.46 -16.45 22.01
CA HIS A 114 -12.80 -15.27 21.43
C HIS A 114 -13.79 -14.19 21.08
N ARG A 115 -14.19 -13.39 22.08
CA ARG A 115 -14.76 -12.06 21.87
C ARG A 115 -14.38 -11.11 23.00
N ILE A 116 -14.32 -9.83 22.64
CA ILE A 116 -14.33 -8.68 23.56
C ILE A 116 -15.77 -8.17 23.59
#